data_AF-A0A8H8SMM1-F1
#
_entry.id   AF-A0A8H8SMM1-F1
#
_cell.length_a   1.000
_cell.length_b   1.000
_cell.length_c   1.000
_cell.angle_alpha   90.00
_cell.angle_beta   90.00
_cell.angle_gamma   90.00
#
_symmetry.space_group_name_H-M   'P 1'
#
loop_
_entity.id
_entity.type
_entity.pdbx_description
1 polymer ?
#
loop_
_entity_poly.entity_id
_entity_poly.type
_entity_poly.pdbx_seq_one_letter_code
_entity_poly.pdbx_strand_id
1 'polypeptide(L)'
;MINLESCGLDQSQREAINRFFMGPGSKVGMKFETAWWTEPRIDIDGGQSATDRNARQIICPSVKKHDCTVLTASYDWSPYSATLRKMIRRPGSREEEHLKGLLLKDLDYLHDVPLPRLESEFRSMYAYDWDQDQSALGGYWNSVILIDRLNH
;
A
#
# COMPACT_ATOMS: atom_id res chain seq x y z
N MET A 1 -0.23 18.84 15.92
CA MET A 1 0.95 19.66 16.28
C MET A 1 1.42 19.19 17.64
N ILE A 2 2.64 18.67 17.75
CA ILE A 2 3.20 18.17 19.02
C ILE A 2 3.58 19.37 19.88
N ASN A 3 3.19 19.37 21.16
CA ASN A 3 3.65 20.38 22.10
C ASN A 3 5.05 20.01 22.61
N LEU A 4 6.05 20.85 22.30
CA LEU A 4 7.46 20.69 22.67
C LEU A 4 7.95 21.76 23.66
N GLU A 5 7.04 22.55 24.23
CA GLU A 5 7.38 23.71 25.06
C GLU A 5 8.17 23.35 26.32
N SER A 6 7.96 22.13 26.85
CA SER A 6 8.65 21.62 28.04
C SER A 6 9.92 20.80 27.75
N CYS A 7 10.31 20.63 26.47
CA CYS A 7 11.36 19.67 26.09
C CYS A 7 12.79 20.23 26.12
N GLY A 8 13.01 21.48 26.53
CA GLY A 8 14.37 22.05 26.66
C GLY A 8 15.20 22.13 25.36
N LEU A 9 14.55 22.01 24.20
CA LEU A 9 15.20 22.00 22.89
C LEU A 9 15.74 23.38 22.51
N ASP A 10 16.97 23.41 21.95
CA ASP A 10 17.53 24.61 21.36
C ASP A 10 16.79 25.01 20.06
N GLN A 11 17.04 26.24 19.58
CA GLN A 11 16.34 26.76 18.40
C GLN A 11 16.60 25.92 17.14
N SER A 12 17.83 25.44 16.96
CA SER A 12 18.20 24.62 15.80
C SER A 12 17.52 23.24 15.83
N GLN A 13 17.37 22.64 17.01
CA GLN A 13 16.64 21.39 17.22
C GLN A 13 15.14 21.56 16.97
N ARG A 14 14.54 22.66 17.42
CA ARG A 14 13.13 22.98 17.13
C ARG A 14 12.90 23.20 15.64
N GLU A 15 13.80 23.92 14.98
CA GLU A 15 13.75 24.13 13.54
C GLU A 15 13.95 22.82 12.76
N ALA A 16 14.85 21.93 13.22
CA ALA A 16 15.08 20.64 12.60
C ALA A 16 13.85 19.73 12.68
N ILE A 17 13.17 19.71 13.84
CA ILE A 17 11.93 18.94 14.03
C ILE A 17 10.78 19.55 13.20
N ASN A 18 10.65 20.89 13.17
CA ASN A 18 9.63 21.56 12.36
C ASN A 18 9.85 21.41 10.84
N ARG A 19 11.11 21.29 10.39
CA ARG A 19 11.46 21.07 8.99
C ARG A 19 11.53 19.60 8.60
N PHE A 20 11.42 18.69 9.56
CA PHE A 20 11.40 17.25 9.29
C PHE A 20 10.11 16.88 8.57
N PHE A 21 10.20 16.81 7.24
CA PHE A 21 9.10 16.43 6.38
C PHE A 21 9.02 14.90 6.29
N MET A 22 8.02 14.31 6.95
CA MET A 22 7.61 12.94 6.66
C MET A 22 6.67 12.99 5.45
N GLY A 23 7.13 12.46 4.32
CA GLY A 23 6.35 12.47 3.09
C GLY A 23 5.05 11.67 3.23
N PRO A 24 3.98 12.06 2.50
CA PRO A 24 2.74 11.30 2.49
C PRO A 24 3.01 9.90 1.93
N GLY A 25 2.51 8.89 2.64
CA GLY A 25 2.68 7.49 2.25
C GLY A 25 1.36 6.75 2.31
N SER A 26 1.08 5.97 1.27
CA SER A 26 -0.09 5.07 1.25
C SER A 26 0.31 3.68 0.79
N LYS A 27 -0.31 2.66 1.38
CA LYS A 27 -0.17 1.27 0.97
C LYS A 27 -1.53 0.64 0.78
N VAL A 28 -1.66 -0.17 -0.26
CA VAL A 28 -2.84 -0.99 -0.49
C VAL A 28 -2.42 -2.44 -0.63
N GLY A 29 -2.86 -3.27 0.32
CA GLY A 29 -2.70 -4.72 0.27
C GLY A 29 -3.94 -5.37 -0.35
N MET A 30 -3.74 -6.38 -1.19
CA MET A 30 -4.81 -7.19 -1.76
C MET A 30 -4.55 -8.67 -1.49
N LYS A 31 -5.58 -9.36 -1.01
CA LYS A 31 -5.58 -10.80 -0.79
C LYS A 31 -6.30 -11.51 -1.92
N PHE A 32 -5.68 -12.57 -2.41
CA PHE A 32 -6.22 -13.47 -3.42
C PHE A 32 -6.38 -14.88 -2.85
N GLU A 33 -7.12 -15.72 -3.57
CA GLU A 33 -7.28 -17.13 -3.22
C GLU A 33 -5.96 -17.89 -3.35
N THR A 34 -5.21 -17.60 -4.42
CA THR A 34 -3.91 -18.21 -4.69
C THR A 34 -2.87 -17.11 -4.86
N ALA A 35 -1.61 -17.46 -4.66
CA ALA A 35 -0.50 -16.60 -5.04
C ALA A 35 -0.24 -16.71 -6.54
N TRP A 36 -1.20 -16.25 -7.36
CA TRP A 36 -1.18 -16.40 -8.82
C TRP A 36 0.13 -15.91 -9.47
N TRP A 37 0.81 -14.94 -8.85
CA TRP A 37 2.10 -14.42 -9.35
C TRP A 37 3.25 -15.43 -9.31
N THR A 38 3.14 -16.51 -8.54
CA THR A 38 4.16 -17.58 -8.52
C THR A 38 3.90 -18.69 -9.54
N GLU A 39 2.80 -18.61 -10.29
CA GLU A 39 2.49 -19.65 -11.28
C GLU A 39 3.54 -19.68 -12.40
N PRO A 40 3.79 -20.85 -13.03
CA PRO A 40 4.86 -21.00 -14.02
C PRO A 40 4.84 -20.01 -15.19
N ARG A 41 3.67 -19.43 -15.50
CA ARG A 41 3.53 -18.42 -16.56
C ARG A 41 4.10 -17.05 -16.16
N ILE A 42 4.07 -16.72 -14.87
CA ILE A 42 4.46 -15.40 -14.32
C ILE A 42 5.80 -15.50 -13.59
N ASP A 43 5.99 -16.57 -12.79
CA ASP A 43 7.23 -16.95 -12.13
C ASP A 43 7.88 -15.83 -11.30
N ILE A 44 7.08 -15.05 -10.59
CA ILE A 44 7.56 -14.01 -9.67
C ILE A 44 7.70 -14.61 -8.27
N ASP A 45 8.94 -14.77 -7.80
CA ASP A 45 9.26 -15.21 -6.43
C ASP A 45 9.97 -14.11 -5.64
N GLY A 46 9.17 -13.17 -5.13
CA GLY A 46 9.69 -11.96 -4.50
C GLY A 46 10.10 -10.90 -5.52
N GLY A 47 9.73 -9.65 -5.28
CA GLY A 47 10.15 -8.53 -6.12
C GLY A 47 9.22 -7.34 -6.07
N GLN A 48 9.56 -6.32 -6.86
CA GLN A 48 8.73 -5.14 -7.06
C GLN A 48 8.63 -4.78 -8.54
N SER A 49 7.43 -4.41 -8.98
CA SER A 49 7.16 -3.86 -10.31
C SER A 49 6.85 -2.37 -10.16
N ALA A 50 7.59 -1.51 -10.87
CA ALA A 50 7.36 -0.07 -10.87
C ALA A 50 6.58 0.36 -12.12
N THR A 51 5.65 1.30 -11.97
CA THR A 51 4.78 1.79 -13.04
C THR A 51 4.45 3.27 -12.87
N ASP A 52 4.13 3.94 -13.97
CA ASP A 52 3.57 5.29 -14.01
C ASP A 52 2.04 5.33 -13.80
N ARG A 53 1.40 4.16 -13.76
CA ARG A 53 -0.03 3.98 -13.47
C ARG A 53 -0.36 4.25 -12.00
N ASN A 54 -1.64 4.15 -11.63
CA ASN A 54 -2.10 4.46 -10.28
C ASN A 54 -1.41 3.59 -9.23
N ALA A 55 -1.19 2.30 -9.50
CA ALA A 55 -0.51 1.39 -8.57
C ALA A 55 0.86 1.89 -8.08
N ARG A 56 1.61 2.65 -8.91
CA ARG A 56 3.00 3.11 -8.69
C ARG A 56 4.03 2.00 -8.50
N GLN A 57 3.89 1.24 -7.43
CA GLN A 57 4.74 0.10 -7.13
C GLN A 57 3.87 -1.06 -6.65
N ILE A 58 4.10 -2.24 -7.25
CA ILE A 58 3.47 -3.50 -6.86
C ILE A 58 4.55 -4.37 -6.25
N ILE A 59 4.31 -4.91 -5.06
CA ILE A 59 5.29 -5.76 -4.36
C ILE A 59 4.66 -7.14 -4.20
N CYS A 60 5.24 -8.11 -4.91
CA CYS A 60 4.89 -9.52 -4.81
C CYS A 60 5.83 -10.16 -3.79
N PRO A 61 5.31 -10.72 -2.67
CA PRO A 61 6.17 -11.38 -1.70
C PRO A 61 6.67 -12.73 -2.24
N SER A 62 7.81 -13.18 -1.71
CA SER A 62 8.29 -14.53 -1.93
C SER A 62 7.41 -15.52 -1.14
N VAL A 63 6.72 -16.39 -1.86
CA VAL A 63 5.77 -17.35 -1.29
C VAL A 63 6.47 -18.54 -0.65
N LYS A 64 7.66 -18.91 -1.16
CA LYS A 64 8.49 -20.03 -0.65
C LYS A 64 8.83 -19.92 0.84
N LYS A 65 8.66 -18.73 1.42
CA LYS A 65 8.99 -18.44 2.82
C LYS A 65 7.77 -18.36 3.73
N HIS A 66 6.56 -18.11 3.21
CA HIS A 66 5.44 -17.65 4.03
C HIS A 66 4.02 -18.08 3.58
N ASP A 67 3.84 -18.92 2.54
CA ASP A 67 2.51 -19.30 2.00
C ASP A 67 1.56 -18.09 1.91
N CYS A 68 2.06 -16.99 1.34
CA CYS A 68 1.38 -15.71 1.36
C CYS A 68 0.60 -15.48 0.07
N THR A 69 -0.72 -15.29 0.18
CA THR A 69 -1.61 -14.91 -0.95
C THR A 69 -1.98 -13.42 -0.92
N VAL A 70 -1.22 -12.61 -0.19
CA VAL A 70 -1.37 -11.15 -0.13
C VAL A 70 -0.23 -10.50 -0.88
N LEU A 71 -0.53 -9.58 -1.80
CA LEU A 71 0.47 -8.70 -2.40
C LEU A 71 0.21 -7.24 -2.02
N THR A 72 1.22 -6.39 -2.15
CA THR A 72 1.01 -4.94 -2.09
C THR A 72 0.68 -4.45 -3.49
N ALA A 73 -0.58 -4.15 -3.74
CA ALA A 73 -1.09 -3.74 -5.05
C ALA A 73 -0.80 -2.27 -5.36
N SER A 74 -0.55 -1.47 -4.33
CA SER A 74 -0.01 -0.12 -4.50
C SER A 74 0.85 0.26 -3.34
N TYR A 75 2.00 0.85 -3.66
CA TYR A 75 2.85 1.51 -2.71
C TYR A 75 3.36 2.83 -3.29
N ASP A 76 3.02 3.94 -2.62
CA ASP A 76 3.42 5.29 -3.00
C ASP A 76 3.88 6.08 -1.77
N TRP A 77 4.88 6.92 -2.00
CA TRP A 77 5.59 7.78 -1.05
C TRP A 77 5.74 9.20 -1.58
N SER A 78 5.02 9.52 -2.66
CA SER A 78 5.08 10.81 -3.32
C SER A 78 3.80 11.63 -3.10
N PRO A 79 3.88 12.96 -3.31
CA PRO A 79 2.71 13.83 -3.30
C PRO A 79 1.63 13.45 -4.34
N TYR A 80 2.01 12.68 -5.38
CA TYR A 80 1.08 12.20 -6.41
C TYR A 80 0.13 11.10 -5.93
N SER A 81 0.32 10.60 -4.71
CA SER A 81 -0.62 9.70 -4.03
C SER A 81 -1.97 10.36 -3.72
N ALA A 82 -2.07 11.70 -3.79
CA ALA A 82 -3.28 12.45 -3.41
C ALA A 82 -4.58 11.96 -4.08
N THR A 83 -4.52 11.48 -5.32
CA THR A 83 -5.68 10.93 -6.02
C THR A 83 -6.11 9.58 -5.43
N LEU A 84 -5.15 8.67 -5.23
CA LEU A 84 -5.37 7.36 -4.60
C LEU A 84 -5.89 7.52 -3.17
N ARG A 85 -5.28 8.43 -2.42
CA ARG A 85 -5.62 8.75 -1.03
C ARG A 85 -7.04 9.26 -0.85
N LYS A 86 -7.60 10.01 -1.81
CA LYS A 86 -9.03 10.40 -1.78
C LYS A 86 -9.98 9.21 -1.82
N MET A 87 -9.52 8.06 -2.31
CA MET A 87 -10.30 6.83 -2.37
C MET A 87 -10.12 5.95 -1.12
N ILE A 88 -9.06 6.19 -0.34
CA ILE A 88 -8.82 5.52 0.94
C ILE A 88 -9.62 6.25 2.03
N ARG A 89 -10.93 5.95 2.14
CA ARG A 89 -11.81 6.61 3.12
C ARG A 89 -12.42 5.65 4.12
N ARG A 90 -13.25 4.71 3.64
CA ARG A 90 -13.99 3.77 4.49
C ARG A 90 -14.11 2.41 3.82
N PRO A 91 -13.96 1.31 4.58
CA PRO A 91 -14.28 -0.03 4.10
C PRO A 91 -15.71 -0.11 3.56
N GLY A 92 -15.91 -0.75 2.41
CA GLY A 92 -17.20 -0.94 1.75
C GLY A 92 -17.77 0.32 1.09
N SER A 93 -16.99 1.39 0.93
CA SER A 93 -17.43 2.60 0.22
C SER A 93 -17.33 2.44 -1.30
N ARG A 94 -18.12 3.22 -2.04
CA ARG A 94 -18.04 3.28 -3.51
C ARG A 94 -16.64 3.66 -4.00
N GLU A 95 -15.96 4.52 -3.24
CA GLU A 95 -14.60 4.93 -3.49
C GLU A 95 -13.61 3.76 -3.36
N GLU A 96 -13.80 2.89 -2.36
CA GLU A 96 -12.99 1.69 -2.18
C GLU A 96 -13.23 0.66 -3.30
N GLU A 97 -14.47 0.50 -3.76
CA GLU A 97 -14.78 -0.33 -4.94
C GLU A 97 -14.11 0.21 -6.21
N HIS A 98 -14.12 1.54 -6.38
CA HIS A 98 -13.44 2.17 -7.51
C HIS A 98 -11.92 1.96 -7.44
N LEU A 99 -11.33 2.11 -6.25
CA LEU A 99 -9.93 1.82 -5.98
C LEU A 99 -9.56 0.37 -6.31
N LYS A 100 -10.37 -0.59 -5.84
CA LYS A 100 -10.21 -2.01 -6.17
C LYS A 100 -10.16 -2.19 -7.69
N GLY A 101 -11.15 -1.67 -8.41
CA GLY A 101 -11.23 -1.80 -9.87
C GLY A 101 -10.04 -1.19 -10.62
N LEU A 102 -9.49 -0.06 -10.14
CA LEU A 102 -8.29 0.54 -10.71
C LEU A 102 -7.05 -0.35 -10.52
N LEU A 103 -6.84 -0.85 -9.31
CA LEU A 103 -5.67 -1.66 -9.00
C LEU A 103 -5.72 -3.04 -9.66
N LEU A 104 -6.89 -3.67 -9.78
CA LEU A 104 -7.04 -4.92 -10.54
C LEU A 104 -6.72 -4.73 -12.03
N LYS A 105 -7.12 -3.60 -12.63
CA LYS A 105 -6.75 -3.25 -14.02
C LYS A 105 -5.26 -3.00 -14.19
N ASP A 106 -4.62 -2.40 -13.19
CA ASP A 106 -3.17 -2.20 -13.21
C ASP A 106 -2.42 -3.53 -13.08
N LEU A 107 -2.92 -4.47 -12.27
CA LEU A 107 -2.39 -5.84 -12.16
C LEU A 107 -2.53 -6.62 -13.48
N ASP A 108 -3.70 -6.55 -14.12
CA ASP A 108 -3.97 -7.14 -15.44
C ASP A 108 -2.98 -6.62 -16.49
N TYR A 109 -2.85 -5.30 -16.59
CA TYR A 109 -1.94 -4.66 -17.54
C TYR A 109 -0.46 -5.03 -17.31
N LEU A 110 -0.01 -5.08 -16.05
CA LEU A 110 1.41 -5.27 -15.72
C LEU A 110 1.87 -6.72 -15.78
N HIS A 111 0.98 -7.67 -15.49
CA HIS A 111 1.34 -9.08 -15.33
C HIS A 111 0.66 -10.00 -16.35
N ASP A 112 -0.10 -9.44 -17.30
CA ASP A 112 -0.82 -10.19 -18.34
C ASP A 112 -1.78 -11.26 -17.74
N VAL A 113 -2.45 -10.88 -16.65
CA VAL A 113 -3.41 -11.73 -15.93
C VAL A 113 -4.83 -11.22 -16.16
N PRO A 114 -5.69 -11.95 -16.87
CA PRO A 114 -7.00 -11.45 -17.26
C PRO A 114 -7.80 -10.90 -16.07
N LEU A 115 -8.32 -9.68 -16.21
CA LEU A 115 -9.14 -9.03 -15.18
C LEU A 115 -10.25 -9.96 -14.59
N PRO A 116 -11.03 -10.72 -15.37
CA PRO A 116 -12.05 -11.62 -14.81
C PRO A 116 -11.48 -12.69 -13.87
N ARG A 117 -10.24 -13.15 -14.13
CA ARG A 117 -9.54 -14.10 -13.27
C ARG A 117 -9.18 -13.42 -11.94
N LEU A 118 -8.55 -12.25 -12.01
CA LEU A 118 -8.17 -11.47 -10.83
C LEU A 118 -9.40 -11.12 -9.96
N GLU A 119 -10.52 -10.76 -10.59
CA GLU A 119 -11.78 -10.51 -9.90
C GLU A 119 -12.33 -11.76 -9.19
N SER A 120 -12.22 -12.94 -9.81
CA SER A 120 -12.69 -14.20 -9.23
C SER A 120 -11.84 -14.70 -8.06
N GLU A 121 -10.54 -14.44 -8.10
CA GLU A 121 -9.60 -14.83 -7.03
C GLU A 121 -9.56 -13.81 -5.89
N PHE A 122 -9.99 -12.56 -6.13
CA PHE A 122 -9.95 -11.50 -5.12
C PHE A 122 -10.78 -11.86 -3.88
N ARG A 123 -10.16 -11.74 -2.70
CA ARG A 123 -10.80 -12.02 -1.40
C ARG A 123 -11.06 -10.76 -0.59
N SER A 124 -10.04 -9.93 -0.42
CA SER A 124 -10.14 -8.71 0.39
C SER A 124 -9.07 -7.70 0.02
N MET A 125 -9.32 -6.43 0.37
CA MET A 125 -8.36 -5.35 0.23
C MET A 125 -8.29 -4.59 1.54
N TYR A 126 -7.10 -4.12 1.87
CA TYR A 126 -6.89 -3.20 2.97
C TYR A 126 -5.98 -2.06 2.51
N ALA A 127 -6.55 -0.85 2.51
CA ALA A 127 -5.84 0.37 2.15
C ALA A 127 -5.57 1.19 3.42
N TYR A 128 -4.36 1.69 3.54
CA TYR A 128 -3.93 2.48 4.67
C TYR A 128 -3.16 3.72 4.21
N ASP A 129 -3.61 4.88 4.68
CA ASP A 129 -2.99 6.18 4.46
C ASP A 129 -2.33 6.64 5.76
N TRP A 130 -1.00 6.68 5.77
CA TRP A 130 -0.21 7.05 6.95
C TRP A 130 -0.38 8.51 7.36
N ASP A 131 -0.86 9.36 6.46
CA ASP A 131 -1.10 10.78 6.71
C ASP A 131 -2.48 11.03 7.35
N GLN A 132 -3.39 10.03 7.31
CA GLN A 132 -4.69 10.08 8.01
C GLN A 132 -4.60 9.54 9.45
N ASP A 133 -3.49 8.90 9.82
CA ASP A 133 -3.29 8.43 11.19
C ASP A 133 -2.76 9.57 12.07
N GLN A 134 -3.62 10.08 12.95
CA GLN A 134 -3.27 11.19 13.87
C GLN A 134 -2.16 10.84 14.87
N SER A 135 -1.83 9.56 15.04
CA SER A 135 -0.76 9.06 15.91
C SER A 135 0.54 8.76 15.18
N ALA A 136 0.48 8.51 13.87
CA ALA A 136 1.67 8.42 13.03
C ALA A 136 1.96 9.82 12.47
N LEU A 137 3.05 10.44 12.90
CA LEU A 137 3.47 11.77 12.43
C LEU A 137 4.01 11.75 10.98
N GLY A 138 3.47 10.86 10.14
CA GLY A 138 4.02 10.40 8.87
C GLY A 138 4.61 9.00 9.00
N GLY A 139 4.52 8.20 7.93
CA GLY A 139 4.71 6.75 7.98
C GLY A 139 6.14 6.29 8.26
N TYR A 140 6.31 5.39 9.24
CA TYR A 140 7.45 4.50 9.36
C TYR A 140 6.98 3.02 9.33
N TRP A 141 7.84 2.15 8.82
CA TRP A 141 7.47 1.03 7.96
C TRP A 141 7.31 -0.33 8.65
N ASN A 142 6.23 -1.04 8.33
CA ASN A 142 6.25 -2.51 8.27
C ASN A 142 5.18 -3.04 7.30
N SER A 143 5.62 -3.74 6.24
CA SER A 143 4.74 -4.49 5.32
C SER A 143 3.95 -5.60 6.05
N VAL A 144 4.48 -6.04 7.19
CA VAL A 144 3.91 -7.04 8.09
C VAL A 144 2.51 -6.63 8.57
N ILE A 145 2.27 -5.34 8.84
CA ILE A 145 0.98 -4.87 9.37
C ILE A 145 -0.17 -5.11 8.38
N LEU A 146 0.05 -4.92 7.08
CA LEU A 146 -0.99 -5.15 6.06
C LEU A 146 -1.28 -6.63 5.88
N ILE A 147 -0.24 -7.46 5.88
CA ILE A 147 -0.34 -8.91 5.71
C ILE A 147 -1.05 -9.52 6.93
N ASP A 148 -0.68 -9.13 8.15
CA ASP A 148 -1.32 -9.59 9.38
C ASP A 148 -2.80 -9.19 9.43
N ARG A 149 -3.15 -7.96 9.02
CA ARG A 149 -4.54 -7.47 8.99
C ARG A 149 -5.42 -8.17 7.96
N LEU A 150 -4.84 -8.77 6.91
CA LEU A 150 -5.57 -9.51 5.88
C LEU A 150 -5.60 -11.03 6.13
N ASN A 151 -4.81 -11.51 7.08
CA ASN A 151 -4.76 -12.92 7.48
C ASN A 151 -5.62 -13.25 8.71
N HIS A 152 -6.18 -12.25 9.37
CA HIS A 152 -7.13 -12.37 10.49
C HIS A 152 -8.48 -11.75 10.12
#